data_AF-A0A6A6QAG3-F1
#
_entry.id   AF-A0A6A6QAG3-F1
#
_cell.length_a   1.000
_cell.length_b   1.000
_cell.length_c   1.000
_cell.angle_alpha   90.00
_cell.angle_beta   90.00
_cell.angle_gamma   90.00
#
_symmetry.space_group_name_H-M   'P 1'
#
loop_
_entity.id
_entity.type
_entity.pdbx_description
1 polymer ?
#
loop_
_entity_poly.entity_id
_entity_poly.type
_entity_poly.pdbx_seq_one_letter_code
_entity_poly.pdbx_strand_id
1 'polypeptide(L)'
;MAVPSCPSFAGNPDLYGLGIRLGVYLQWVSTWLSISIDPDSAQETHDANSIFVFAIIIAVIQAAHQKSIKPVEAHLMLQICFGFYFTVLSILGIRLQLLGPGRLERLNKSLRKLLSTMTKKNPKPDPGLDATATADGPATLPFVIPYVNIYVRLICDRLMHFKPIAPADILQLLREAAEPIPTRVSRIPIGNLSSLKHHSLSWSGVLWRSSIAALLVASDLWLWYTGIQTLPTESDGAKCISSVFMFSRQPLRHAMLTLYRVTAIAGAAIVFLLLLYVFLISIRLFLFFILCVYRQIVFDSFQFLRPGFLDRLQQRHESIRAVLETLGHLRKVIHTTAFSSSLVSVRKFLRLDDWVPFLNVDFWWVPYDQIPRLPDLLRVMALLSTGGASSGLLNKITESSHGYRLPYQLLSIAWHFGWWERQFGAGQLIPFIIGVASSARAVQRICLVLIKKKYPDWASVELVVRVGEDPIDIDFEIVKREPGEEEASNSTGPPTSMMQGVPMQDFSTGRWG
;
A
#
# COMPACT_ATOMS: atom_id res chain seq x y z
N MET A 1 7.49 -57.16 -11.89
CA MET A 1 6.28 -56.38 -11.55
C MET A 1 6.48 -54.96 -12.05
N ALA A 2 5.63 -54.48 -12.96
CA ALA A 2 5.71 -53.09 -13.42
C ALA A 2 5.37 -52.16 -12.25
N VAL A 3 6.23 -51.17 -11.99
CA VAL A 3 5.92 -50.11 -11.03
C VAL A 3 4.73 -49.33 -11.61
N PRO A 4 3.59 -49.22 -10.92
CA PRO A 4 2.46 -48.45 -11.42
C PRO A 4 2.92 -47.02 -11.70
N SER A 5 2.86 -46.61 -12.97
CA SER A 5 3.20 -45.26 -13.40
C SER A 5 2.14 -44.30 -12.88
N CYS A 6 2.55 -43.32 -12.08
CA CYS A 6 1.65 -42.26 -11.63
C CYS A 6 1.11 -41.50 -12.85
N PRO A 7 -0.21 -41.30 -12.97
CA PRO A 7 -0.77 -40.54 -14.08
C PRO A 7 -0.20 -39.13 -14.05
N SER A 8 0.45 -38.71 -15.14
CA SER A 8 0.96 -37.34 -15.29
C SER A 8 -0.22 -36.38 -15.33
N PHE A 9 -0.17 -35.33 -14.52
CA PHE A 9 -1.15 -34.27 -14.58
C PHE A 9 -0.77 -33.24 -15.65
N ALA A 10 -1.62 -33.08 -16.67
CA ALA A 10 -1.53 -31.97 -17.61
C ALA A 10 -2.07 -30.69 -16.97
N GLY A 11 -1.18 -29.81 -16.53
CA GLY A 11 -1.54 -28.49 -16.01
C GLY A 11 -2.16 -27.59 -17.08
N ASN A 12 -3.02 -26.66 -16.65
CA ASN A 12 -3.62 -25.64 -17.48
C ASN A 12 -2.56 -24.61 -17.90
N PRO A 13 -2.17 -24.59 -19.18
CA PRO A 13 -1.15 -23.67 -19.68
C PRO A 13 -1.62 -22.22 -19.64
N ASP A 14 -2.92 -21.94 -19.59
CA ASP A 14 -3.46 -20.57 -19.54
C ASP A 14 -3.38 -19.94 -18.14
N LEU A 15 -3.17 -20.75 -17.10
CA LEU A 15 -3.00 -20.25 -15.73
C LEU A 15 -1.53 -20.20 -15.33
N TYR A 16 -0.76 -21.25 -15.67
CA TYR A 16 0.65 -21.35 -15.27
C TYR A 16 1.58 -21.78 -16.40
N GLY A 17 1.28 -21.38 -17.63
CA GLY A 17 2.13 -21.58 -18.78
C GLY A 17 3.44 -20.80 -18.71
N LEU A 18 4.35 -21.12 -19.63
CA LEU A 18 5.69 -20.55 -19.66
C LEU A 18 5.66 -19.02 -19.80
N GLY A 19 4.75 -18.47 -20.61
CA GLY A 19 4.67 -17.02 -20.86
C GLY A 19 4.28 -16.24 -19.60
N ILE A 20 3.36 -16.79 -18.82
CA ILE A 20 2.93 -16.21 -17.54
C ILE A 20 4.08 -16.21 -16.54
N ARG A 21 4.81 -17.33 -16.42
CA ARG A 21 5.96 -17.43 -15.51
C ARG A 21 7.06 -16.44 -15.87
N LEU A 22 7.47 -16.41 -17.13
CA LEU A 22 8.50 -15.49 -17.61
C LEU A 22 8.06 -14.04 -17.43
N GLY A 23 6.81 -13.71 -17.77
CA GLY A 23 6.23 -12.39 -17.55
C GLY A 23 6.30 -11.96 -16.08
N VAL A 24 5.83 -12.84 -15.17
CA VAL A 24 5.91 -12.65 -13.72
C VAL A 24 7.35 -12.41 -13.26
N TYR A 25 8.30 -13.26 -13.66
CA TYR A 25 9.69 -13.17 -13.19
C TYR A 25 10.40 -11.92 -13.72
N LEU A 26 10.18 -11.59 -14.99
CA LEU A 26 10.70 -10.37 -15.59
C LEU A 26 10.14 -9.13 -14.89
N GLN A 27 8.83 -9.09 -14.67
CA GLN A 27 8.15 -8.04 -13.91
C GLN A 27 8.70 -7.92 -12.47
N TRP A 28 9.00 -9.06 -11.85
CA TRP A 28 9.53 -9.12 -10.50
C TRP A 28 10.93 -8.52 -10.41
N VAL A 29 11.84 -8.96 -11.30
CA VAL A 29 13.21 -8.48 -11.37
C VAL A 29 13.25 -7.01 -11.76
N SER A 30 12.47 -6.60 -12.77
CA SER A 30 12.41 -5.21 -13.22
C SER A 30 11.98 -4.29 -12.08
N THR A 31 10.96 -4.68 -11.31
CA THR A 31 10.50 -3.86 -10.21
C THR A 31 11.50 -3.80 -9.07
N TRP A 32 12.12 -4.94 -8.74
CA TRP A 32 13.16 -4.96 -7.71
C TRP A 32 14.33 -4.04 -8.07
N LEU A 33 14.75 -4.04 -9.33
CA LEU A 33 15.79 -3.15 -9.84
C LEU A 33 15.34 -1.68 -9.78
N SER A 34 14.13 -1.36 -10.27
CA SER A 34 13.58 0.00 -10.22
C SER A 34 13.53 0.54 -8.79
N ILE A 35 13.02 -0.24 -7.83
CA ILE A 35 12.99 0.16 -6.41
C ILE A 35 14.39 0.41 -5.84
N SER A 36 15.37 -0.38 -6.25
CA SER A 36 16.73 -0.31 -5.71
C SER A 36 17.52 0.87 -6.27
N ILE A 37 17.21 1.28 -7.51
CA ILE A 37 18.01 2.25 -8.27
C ILE A 37 17.34 3.62 -8.32
N ASP A 38 16.01 3.64 -8.47
CA ASP A 38 15.21 4.86 -8.58
C ASP A 38 13.87 4.70 -7.79
N PRO A 39 13.90 4.89 -6.46
CA PRO A 39 12.73 4.70 -5.62
C PRO A 39 11.62 5.73 -5.88
N ASP A 40 11.93 6.86 -6.51
CA ASP A 40 10.97 7.93 -6.75
C ASP A 40 10.01 7.55 -7.88
N SER A 41 10.51 6.82 -8.88
CA SER A 41 9.73 6.30 -9.99
C SER A 41 9.15 4.89 -9.75
N ALA A 42 9.41 4.29 -8.58
CA ALA A 42 8.90 2.98 -8.19
C ALA A 42 7.37 2.94 -8.11
N GLN A 43 6.69 4.09 -7.91
CA GLN A 43 5.24 4.18 -7.79
C GLN A 43 4.51 3.64 -9.03
N GLU A 44 4.94 4.06 -10.23
CA GLU A 44 4.37 3.58 -11.50
C GLU A 44 4.47 2.06 -11.63
N THR A 45 5.61 1.52 -11.17
CA THR A 45 5.86 0.07 -11.23
C THR A 45 5.00 -0.67 -10.20
N HIS A 46 4.80 -0.11 -9.01
CA HIS A 46 3.89 -0.68 -8.01
C HIS A 46 2.44 -0.70 -8.49
N ASP A 47 1.99 0.33 -9.21
CA ASP A 47 0.62 0.40 -9.73
C ASP A 47 0.39 -0.67 -10.80
N ALA A 48 1.32 -0.82 -11.75
CA ALA A 48 1.27 -1.88 -12.75
C ALA A 48 1.26 -3.28 -12.11
N ASN A 49 2.09 -3.51 -11.09
CA ASN A 49 2.12 -4.78 -10.36
C ASN A 49 0.85 -5.05 -9.58
N SER A 50 0.25 -4.01 -9.00
CA SER A 50 -0.99 -4.16 -8.23
C SER A 50 -2.14 -4.59 -9.16
N ILE A 51 -2.24 -3.97 -10.34
CA ILE A 51 -3.22 -4.35 -11.37
C ILE A 51 -2.98 -5.80 -11.82
N PHE A 52 -1.72 -6.16 -12.05
CA PHE A 52 -1.36 -7.50 -12.49
C PHE A 52 -1.69 -8.58 -11.45
N VAL A 53 -1.33 -8.38 -10.18
CA VAL A 53 -1.67 -9.28 -9.07
C VAL A 53 -3.19 -9.39 -8.90
N PHE A 54 -3.91 -8.27 -9.00
CA PHE A 54 -5.36 -8.26 -8.95
C PHE A 54 -5.97 -9.11 -10.07
N ALA A 55 -5.48 -8.97 -11.30
CA ALA A 55 -5.94 -9.76 -12.43
C ALA A 55 -5.71 -11.28 -12.22
N ILE A 56 -4.55 -11.68 -11.67
CA ILE A 56 -4.29 -13.09 -11.33
C ILE A 56 -5.29 -13.60 -10.28
N ILE A 57 -5.57 -12.82 -9.23
CA ILE A 57 -6.54 -13.23 -8.19
C ILE A 57 -7.93 -13.43 -8.80
N ILE A 58 -8.39 -12.51 -9.65
CA ILE A 58 -9.68 -12.64 -10.34
C ILE A 58 -9.70 -13.88 -11.24
N ALA A 59 -8.63 -14.13 -12.01
CA ALA A 59 -8.51 -15.31 -12.86
C ALA A 59 -8.57 -16.61 -12.05
N VAL A 60 -7.88 -16.67 -10.89
CA VAL A 60 -7.94 -17.83 -9.98
C VAL A 60 -9.34 -18.04 -9.43
N ILE A 61 -10.01 -16.97 -8.96
CA ILE A 61 -11.38 -17.05 -8.44
C ILE A 61 -12.34 -17.52 -9.52
N GLN A 62 -12.24 -16.98 -10.74
CA GLN A 62 -13.10 -17.36 -11.86
C GLN A 62 -12.88 -18.82 -12.27
N ALA A 63 -11.63 -19.25 -12.38
CA ALA A 63 -11.29 -20.63 -12.71
C ALA A 63 -11.71 -21.61 -11.59
N ALA A 64 -11.62 -21.19 -10.33
CA ALA A 64 -12.12 -21.95 -9.17
C ALA A 64 -13.64 -22.09 -9.23
N HIS A 65 -14.36 -21.01 -9.52
CA HIS A 65 -15.81 -21.02 -9.68
C HIS A 65 -16.26 -21.95 -10.81
N GLN A 66 -15.54 -21.96 -11.93
CA GLN A 66 -15.80 -22.86 -13.06
C GLN A 66 -15.34 -24.31 -12.82
N LYS A 67 -14.70 -24.60 -11.67
CA LYS A 67 -14.06 -25.89 -11.36
C LYS A 67 -13.05 -26.34 -12.43
N SER A 68 -12.47 -25.39 -13.16
CA SER A 68 -11.50 -25.64 -14.24
C SER A 68 -10.06 -25.62 -13.74
N ILE A 69 -9.81 -25.03 -12.56
CA ILE A 69 -8.50 -25.00 -11.91
C ILE A 69 -8.36 -26.12 -10.88
N LYS A 70 -7.19 -26.74 -10.83
CA LYS A 70 -6.85 -27.67 -9.77
C LYS A 70 -6.25 -26.94 -8.57
N PRO A 71 -6.42 -27.44 -7.33
CA PRO A 71 -5.87 -26.79 -6.14
C PRO A 71 -4.37 -26.50 -6.22
N VAL A 72 -3.61 -27.38 -6.87
CA VAL A 72 -2.16 -27.21 -7.07
C VAL A 72 -1.81 -26.01 -7.94
N GLU A 73 -2.64 -25.70 -8.93
CA GLU A 73 -2.45 -24.56 -9.83
C GLU A 73 -2.86 -23.27 -9.13
N ALA A 74 -3.97 -23.30 -8.40
CA ALA A 74 -4.39 -22.20 -7.54
C ALA A 74 -3.30 -21.86 -6.51
N HIS A 75 -2.68 -22.87 -5.90
CA HIS A 75 -1.57 -22.67 -4.96
C HIS A 75 -0.39 -21.94 -5.60
N LEU A 76 0.04 -22.38 -6.78
CA LEU A 76 1.14 -21.75 -7.52
C LEU A 76 0.82 -20.28 -7.87
N MET A 77 -0.40 -20.00 -8.30
CA MET A 77 -0.85 -18.64 -8.60
C MET A 77 -0.85 -17.75 -7.35
N LEU A 78 -1.39 -18.24 -6.24
CA LEU A 78 -1.40 -17.49 -4.98
C LEU A 78 0.03 -17.27 -4.47
N GLN A 79 0.92 -18.25 -4.61
CA GLN A 79 2.32 -18.11 -4.20
C GLN A 79 3.06 -17.06 -5.03
N ILE A 80 2.78 -16.94 -6.33
CA ILE A 80 3.26 -15.83 -7.17
C ILE A 80 2.77 -14.48 -6.62
N CYS A 81 1.48 -14.38 -6.34
CA CYS A 81 0.89 -13.15 -5.77
C CYS A 81 1.52 -12.79 -4.41
N PHE A 82 1.73 -13.76 -3.52
CA PHE A 82 2.45 -13.53 -2.27
C PHE A 82 3.90 -13.12 -2.50
N GLY A 83 4.57 -13.71 -3.49
CA GLY A 83 5.90 -13.30 -3.94
C GLY A 83 5.94 -11.80 -4.24
N PHE A 84 4.99 -11.29 -5.04
CA PHE A 84 4.85 -9.86 -5.30
C PHE A 84 4.67 -9.06 -4.02
N TYR A 85 3.83 -9.49 -3.08
CA TYR A 85 3.64 -8.79 -1.81
C TYR A 85 4.87 -8.69 -0.93
N PHE A 86 5.58 -9.80 -0.74
CA PHE A 86 6.72 -9.84 0.17
C PHE A 86 7.93 -9.11 -0.35
N THR A 87 8.07 -9.04 -1.67
CA THR A 87 9.23 -8.41 -2.29
C THR A 87 8.87 -7.03 -2.80
N VAL A 88 7.88 -6.91 -3.67
CA VAL A 88 7.66 -5.72 -4.48
C VAL A 88 6.61 -4.81 -3.85
N LEU A 89 5.41 -5.30 -3.58
CA LEU A 89 4.29 -4.52 -3.06
C LEU A 89 4.41 -4.33 -1.54
N SER A 90 5.28 -3.42 -1.11
CA SER A 90 5.30 -2.98 0.28
C SER A 90 4.03 -2.16 0.57
N ILE A 91 3.13 -2.72 1.40
CA ILE A 91 1.82 -2.13 1.74
C ILE A 91 1.95 -0.65 2.18
N LEU A 92 2.94 -0.36 3.02
CA LEU A 92 3.21 0.98 3.54
C LEU A 92 4.41 1.68 2.88
N GLY A 93 5.07 1.02 1.90
CA GLY A 93 6.34 1.52 1.36
C GLY A 93 7.51 1.41 2.32
N ILE A 94 7.39 0.61 3.39
CA ILE A 94 8.47 0.35 4.37
C ILE A 94 9.75 -0.07 3.64
N ARG A 95 9.65 -0.86 2.56
CA ARG A 95 10.80 -1.28 1.77
C ARG A 95 11.50 -0.10 1.06
N LEU A 96 10.74 0.85 0.51
CA LEU A 96 11.28 2.10 -0.08
C LEU A 96 11.98 2.96 0.99
N GLN A 97 11.55 2.85 2.25
CA GLN A 97 12.21 3.52 3.36
C GLN A 97 13.48 2.79 3.82
N LEU A 98 13.47 1.45 3.85
CA LEU A 98 14.60 0.64 4.33
C LEU A 98 15.76 0.50 3.32
N LEU A 99 15.47 0.36 2.03
CA LEU A 99 16.49 0.04 1.02
C LEU A 99 17.24 1.25 0.47
N GLY A 100 16.84 2.48 0.82
CA GLY A 100 17.54 3.67 0.34
C GLY A 100 18.91 3.87 1.03
N PRO A 101 19.98 4.22 0.30
CA PRO A 101 21.28 4.52 0.90
C PRO A 101 21.15 5.67 1.92
N GLY A 102 21.68 5.45 3.13
CA GLY A 102 21.61 6.40 4.25
C GLY A 102 20.21 6.56 4.89
N ARG A 103 19.16 5.88 4.40
CA ARG A 103 17.81 5.95 5.01
C ARG A 103 17.71 5.09 6.26
N LEU A 104 18.39 3.94 6.31
CA LEU A 104 18.47 3.12 7.53
C LEU A 104 19.11 3.91 8.68
N GLU A 105 20.11 4.73 8.38
CA GLU A 105 20.74 5.63 9.36
C GLU A 105 19.78 6.72 9.82
N ARG A 106 19.00 7.33 8.90
CA ARG A 106 17.94 8.29 9.24
C ARG A 106 16.84 7.66 10.10
N LEU A 107 16.39 6.45 9.76
CA LEU A 107 15.41 5.70 10.53
C LEU A 107 15.96 5.39 11.94
N ASN A 108 17.21 4.94 12.04
CA ASN A 108 17.89 4.69 13.31
C ASN A 108 17.98 5.99 14.14
N LYS A 109 18.36 7.11 13.53
CA LYS A 109 18.38 8.42 14.19
C LYS A 109 16.98 8.85 14.66
N SER A 110 15.94 8.68 13.84
CA SER A 110 14.55 8.98 14.20
C SER A 110 14.04 8.09 15.34
N LEU A 111 14.31 6.78 15.28
CA LEU A 111 13.97 5.82 16.34
C LEU A 111 14.68 6.16 17.64
N ARG A 112 15.99 6.45 17.60
CA ARG A 112 16.74 6.90 18.78
C ARG A 112 16.19 8.21 19.35
N LYS A 113 15.85 9.17 18.50
CA LYS A 113 15.24 10.44 18.94
C LYS A 113 13.89 10.17 19.62
N LEU A 114 13.05 9.33 19.03
CA LEU A 114 11.74 8.98 19.57
C LEU A 114 11.86 8.22 20.89
N LEU A 115 12.77 7.24 20.98
CA LEU A 115 13.12 6.53 22.21
C LEU A 115 13.64 7.47 23.28
N SER A 116 14.55 8.39 22.95
CA SER A 116 15.09 9.37 23.90
C SER A 116 14.03 10.36 24.40
N THR A 117 13.05 10.68 23.56
CA THR A 117 11.92 11.54 23.94
C THR A 117 10.97 10.80 24.88
N MET A 118 10.79 9.49 24.66
CA MET A 118 10.02 8.64 25.57
C MET A 118 10.73 8.44 26.91
N THR A 119 12.05 8.25 26.94
CA THR A 119 12.79 8.05 28.20
C THR A 119 12.89 9.33 29.03
N LYS A 120 13.08 10.50 28.41
CA LYS A 120 13.12 11.79 29.12
C LYS A 120 11.78 12.19 29.75
N LYS A 121 10.67 11.60 29.31
CA LYS A 121 9.33 11.93 29.81
C LYS A 121 8.88 11.06 30.99
N ASN A 122 9.72 10.14 31.45
CA ASN A 122 9.51 9.55 32.77
C ASN A 122 9.91 10.61 33.81
N PRO A 123 8.95 11.15 34.57
CA PRO A 123 9.27 12.08 35.66
C PRO A 123 10.25 11.38 36.60
N LYS A 124 11.25 12.13 37.10
CA LYS A 124 12.08 11.66 38.21
C LYS A 124 11.12 11.08 39.27
N PRO A 125 11.32 9.84 39.74
CA PRO A 125 10.51 9.33 40.84
C PRO A 125 10.58 10.36 41.97
N ASP A 126 9.41 10.80 42.44
CA ASP A 126 9.33 11.79 43.50
C ASP A 126 10.20 11.29 44.68
N PRO A 127 11.15 12.11 45.17
CA PRO A 127 12.09 11.70 46.20
C PRO A 127 11.46 11.48 47.59
N GLY A 128 10.15 11.27 47.67
CA GLY A 128 9.38 11.17 48.92
C GLY A 128 8.56 9.88 49.07
N LEU A 129 8.78 8.85 48.25
CA LEU A 129 8.12 7.54 48.46
C LEU A 129 9.15 6.51 48.92
N ASP A 130 9.06 6.14 50.20
CA ASP A 130 10.01 5.29 50.91
C ASP A 130 10.31 3.97 50.18
N ALA A 131 11.60 3.79 49.90
CA ALA A 131 12.18 2.64 49.25
C ALA A 131 12.16 1.40 50.17
N THR A 132 11.08 0.63 50.14
CA THR A 132 11.03 -0.72 50.76
C THR A 132 10.47 -1.82 49.85
N ALA A 133 10.37 -1.58 48.54
CA ALA A 133 10.00 -2.62 47.58
C ALA A 133 11.23 -3.06 46.76
N THR A 134 11.58 -4.33 46.94
CA THR A 134 12.69 -5.09 46.37
C THR A 134 12.91 -4.84 44.88
N ALA A 135 14.09 -4.32 44.56
CA ALA A 135 14.66 -4.26 43.23
C ALA A 135 15.20 -5.64 42.85
N ASP A 136 14.63 -6.27 41.83
CA ASP A 136 15.36 -7.18 40.93
C ASP A 136 14.49 -7.47 39.69
N GLY A 137 14.75 -6.74 38.62
CA GLY A 137 14.13 -6.97 37.32
C GLY A 137 14.62 -5.99 36.27
N PRO A 138 15.32 -6.44 35.21
CA PRO A 138 15.80 -5.55 34.16
C PRO A 138 14.61 -4.93 33.41
N ALA A 139 14.64 -3.61 33.27
CA ALA A 139 13.63 -2.82 32.56
C ALA A 139 13.63 -3.14 31.04
N THR A 140 12.89 -4.16 30.65
CA THR A 140 12.62 -4.48 29.24
C THR A 140 11.63 -3.49 28.62
N LEU A 141 11.99 -2.96 27.44
CA LEU A 141 11.23 -1.99 26.62
C LEU A 141 9.73 -2.40 26.44
N PRO A 142 8.71 -1.60 26.81
CA PRO A 142 7.37 -2.17 27.00
C PRO A 142 6.37 -2.12 25.83
N PHE A 143 6.61 -1.44 24.69
CA PHE A 143 5.44 -0.92 23.94
C PHE A 143 5.08 -1.50 22.57
N VAL A 144 5.90 -2.36 21.95
CA VAL A 144 5.52 -2.97 20.64
C VAL A 144 5.98 -4.42 20.54
N ILE A 145 7.19 -4.71 21.06
CA ILE A 145 7.77 -6.05 21.06
C ILE A 145 6.92 -7.05 21.87
N PRO A 146 6.35 -6.74 23.06
CA PRO A 146 5.60 -7.73 23.84
C PRO A 146 4.33 -8.21 23.15
N TYR A 147 3.64 -7.38 22.35
CA TYR A 147 2.38 -7.78 21.71
C TYR A 147 2.61 -8.61 20.46
N VAL A 148 3.56 -8.20 19.61
CA VAL A 148 4.01 -9.07 18.50
C VAL A 148 4.57 -10.37 19.09
N ASN A 149 5.31 -10.31 20.20
CA ASN A 149 5.83 -11.50 20.86
C ASN A 149 4.74 -12.32 21.55
N ILE A 150 3.69 -11.75 22.14
CA ILE A 150 2.55 -12.52 22.69
C ILE A 150 1.80 -13.20 21.57
N TYR A 151 1.41 -12.51 20.50
CA TYR A 151 0.73 -13.12 19.37
C TYR A 151 1.61 -14.15 18.68
N VAL A 152 2.88 -13.82 18.38
CA VAL A 152 3.84 -14.76 17.77
C VAL A 152 4.11 -15.93 18.69
N ARG A 153 4.24 -15.74 20.01
CA ARG A 153 4.46 -16.84 20.97
C ARG A 153 3.23 -17.70 21.17
N LEU A 154 2.02 -17.13 21.21
CA LEU A 154 0.77 -17.88 21.32
C LEU A 154 0.50 -18.69 20.05
N ILE A 155 0.76 -18.08 18.88
CA ILE A 155 0.73 -18.71 17.57
C ILE A 155 1.82 -19.79 17.49
N CYS A 156 3.07 -19.50 17.85
CA CYS A 156 4.18 -20.46 17.82
C CYS A 156 3.99 -21.62 18.81
N ASP A 157 3.61 -21.38 20.07
CA ASP A 157 3.37 -22.46 21.05
C ASP A 157 2.25 -23.40 20.59
N ARG A 158 1.13 -22.83 20.11
CA ARG A 158 -0.01 -23.66 19.67
C ARG A 158 0.27 -24.38 18.35
N LEU A 159 1.03 -23.76 17.44
CA LEU A 159 1.37 -24.36 16.14
C LEU A 159 2.52 -25.37 16.23
N MET A 160 3.51 -25.15 17.09
CA MET A 160 4.65 -26.07 17.27
C MET A 160 4.23 -27.38 17.93
N HIS A 161 3.12 -27.39 18.67
CA HIS A 161 2.61 -28.59 19.33
C HIS A 161 1.66 -29.46 18.49
N PHE A 162 1.49 -29.19 17.19
CA PHE A 162 0.77 -30.03 16.21
C PHE A 162 -0.62 -30.55 16.65
N LYS A 163 -1.28 -29.89 17.60
CA LYS A 163 -2.67 -30.23 17.93
C LYS A 163 -3.60 -29.53 16.92
N PRO A 164 -4.55 -30.23 16.29
CA PRO A 164 -5.55 -29.59 15.45
C PRO A 164 -6.30 -28.56 16.28
N ILE A 165 -6.32 -27.32 15.81
CA ILE A 165 -6.99 -26.20 16.49
C ILE A 165 -8.49 -26.45 16.37
N ALA A 166 -9.19 -26.64 17.49
CA ALA A 166 -10.63 -26.78 17.46
C ALA A 166 -11.27 -25.43 17.07
N PRO A 167 -12.43 -25.40 16.38
CA PRO A 167 -13.13 -24.16 16.07
C PRO A 167 -13.36 -23.25 17.29
N ALA A 168 -13.54 -23.85 18.47
CA ALA A 168 -13.65 -23.15 19.75
C ALA A 168 -12.36 -22.39 20.13
N ASP A 169 -11.19 -22.94 19.84
CA ASP A 169 -9.89 -22.31 20.12
C ASP A 169 -9.65 -21.11 19.19
N ILE A 170 -10.13 -21.16 17.94
CA ILE A 170 -10.07 -20.02 17.01
C ILE A 170 -10.94 -18.87 17.53
N LEU A 171 -12.16 -19.18 17.97
CA LEU A 171 -13.05 -18.19 18.59
C LEU A 171 -12.45 -17.59 19.85
N GLN A 172 -11.76 -18.40 20.67
CA GLN A 172 -11.06 -17.91 21.85
C GLN A 172 -9.87 -17.03 21.48
N LEU A 173 -9.06 -17.40 20.48
CA LEU A 173 -7.97 -16.59 19.94
C LEU A 173 -8.48 -15.25 19.39
N LEU A 174 -9.59 -15.26 18.65
CA LEU A 174 -10.24 -14.05 18.16
C LEU A 174 -10.80 -13.20 19.29
N ARG A 175 -11.30 -13.83 20.37
CA ARG A 175 -11.81 -13.14 21.55
C ARG A 175 -10.70 -12.50 22.39
N GLU A 176 -9.59 -13.21 22.58
CA GLU A 176 -8.37 -12.70 23.22
C GLU A 176 -7.71 -11.63 22.35
N ALA A 177 -7.77 -11.77 21.03
CA ALA A 177 -7.34 -10.74 20.10
C ALA A 177 -8.26 -9.50 20.09
N ALA A 178 -9.54 -9.71 20.38
CA ALA A 178 -10.56 -8.68 20.54
C ALA A 178 -10.62 -8.10 21.96
N GLU A 179 -9.83 -8.60 22.91
CA GLU A 179 -9.65 -7.89 24.18
C GLU A 179 -9.15 -6.46 23.88
N PRO A 180 -9.63 -5.46 24.62
CA PRO A 180 -9.41 -4.06 24.29
C PRO A 180 -7.91 -3.78 24.23
N ILE A 181 -7.41 -3.65 23.00
CA ILE A 181 -6.05 -3.21 22.70
C ILE A 181 -5.73 -2.06 23.66
N PRO A 182 -4.67 -2.16 24.48
CA PRO A 182 -4.41 -1.18 25.51
C PRO A 182 -4.48 0.22 24.92
N THR A 183 -5.23 1.10 25.59
CA THR A 183 -5.54 2.49 25.20
C THR A 183 -4.31 3.38 24.92
N ARG A 184 -3.09 2.83 24.99
CA ARG A 184 -1.84 3.51 24.62
C ARG A 184 -1.44 3.33 23.15
N VAL A 185 -1.75 2.22 22.47
CA VAL A 185 -1.36 2.01 21.06
C VAL A 185 -2.05 3.01 20.12
N SER A 186 -3.29 3.39 20.43
CA SER A 186 -4.07 4.32 19.59
C SER A 186 -3.77 5.82 19.85
N ARG A 187 -2.81 6.17 20.73
CA ARG A 187 -2.30 7.55 20.92
C ARG A 187 -1.15 7.90 19.98
N ILE A 188 -0.95 7.16 18.89
CA ILE A 188 0.02 7.56 17.86
C ILE A 188 -0.65 8.70 17.07
N PRO A 189 -0.15 9.96 17.16
CA PRO A 189 -0.76 11.06 16.43
C PRO A 189 -0.69 10.80 14.92
N ILE A 190 -1.73 11.22 14.19
CA ILE A 190 -1.83 11.02 12.73
C ILE A 190 -0.62 11.61 11.99
N GLY A 191 -0.04 12.70 12.52
CA GLY A 191 1.21 13.26 12.00
C GLY A 191 2.43 12.34 12.09
N ASN A 192 2.45 11.37 13.00
CA ASN A 192 3.51 10.35 13.03
C ASN A 192 3.24 9.23 12.02
N LEU A 193 1.98 9.02 11.64
CA LEU A 193 1.56 7.99 10.69
C LEU A 193 1.83 8.41 9.24
N SER A 194 1.79 9.72 8.93
CA SER A 194 2.25 10.21 7.64
C SER A 194 3.74 9.92 7.40
N SER A 195 4.55 9.76 8.45
CA SER A 195 5.96 9.38 8.33
C SER A 195 6.17 7.90 7.98
N LEU A 196 5.22 7.02 8.31
CA LEU A 196 5.29 5.59 8.00
C LEU A 196 4.99 5.31 6.53
N LYS A 197 4.20 6.18 5.90
CA LYS A 197 3.89 6.12 4.48
C LYS A 197 4.99 6.84 3.69
N HIS A 198 5.50 6.22 2.62
CA HIS A 198 6.39 6.93 1.71
C HIS A 198 5.65 8.09 1.02
N HIS A 199 6.29 9.27 0.91
CA HIS A 199 5.66 10.50 0.41
C HIS A 199 5.13 10.38 -1.02
N SER A 200 5.76 9.54 -1.86
CA SER A 200 5.31 9.28 -3.24
C SER A 200 4.10 8.35 -3.35
N LEU A 201 3.70 7.68 -2.26
CA LEU A 201 2.51 6.83 -2.28
C LEU A 201 1.26 7.69 -2.09
N SER A 202 0.15 7.34 -2.72
CA SER A 202 -1.18 7.90 -2.40
C SER A 202 -1.85 7.08 -1.28
N TRP A 203 -2.78 7.69 -0.53
CA TRP A 203 -3.56 6.94 0.48
C TRP A 203 -4.56 5.99 -0.18
N SER A 204 -5.14 6.39 -1.31
CA SER A 204 -5.94 5.51 -2.17
C SER A 204 -5.13 4.30 -2.63
N GLY A 205 -3.86 4.46 -3.02
CA GLY A 205 -2.97 3.35 -3.38
C GLY A 205 -2.63 2.43 -2.20
N VAL A 206 -2.54 2.96 -0.97
CA VAL A 206 -2.40 2.14 0.24
C VAL A 206 -3.68 1.32 0.48
N LEU A 207 -4.85 1.96 0.40
CA LEU A 207 -6.15 1.29 0.54
C LEU A 207 -6.30 0.18 -0.51
N TRP A 208 -6.05 0.49 -1.78
CA TRP A 208 -6.11 -0.46 -2.90
C TRP A 208 -5.23 -1.69 -2.67
N ARG A 209 -3.94 -1.48 -2.33
CA ARG A 209 -3.01 -2.59 -2.05
C ARG A 209 -3.39 -3.39 -0.81
N SER A 210 -3.97 -2.74 0.21
CA SER A 210 -4.48 -3.43 1.40
C SER A 210 -5.67 -4.32 1.07
N SER A 211 -6.58 -3.85 0.21
CA SER A 211 -7.73 -4.62 -0.28
C SER A 211 -7.29 -5.82 -1.13
N ILE A 212 -6.32 -5.66 -2.03
CA ILE A 212 -5.77 -6.79 -2.79
C ILE A 212 -5.10 -7.80 -1.84
N ALA A 213 -4.41 -7.35 -0.79
CA ALA A 213 -3.79 -8.24 0.20
C ALA A 213 -4.84 -9.04 0.96
N ALA A 214 -5.95 -8.39 1.31
CA ALA A 214 -7.12 -9.02 1.93
C ALA A 214 -7.69 -10.14 1.08
N LEU A 215 -7.92 -9.86 -0.21
CA LEU A 215 -8.44 -10.82 -1.16
C LEU A 215 -7.47 -12.00 -1.31
N LEU A 216 -6.18 -11.73 -1.47
CA LEU A 216 -5.15 -12.76 -1.60
C LEU A 216 -5.13 -13.71 -0.41
N VAL A 217 -5.12 -13.16 0.80
CA VAL A 217 -5.13 -13.93 2.06
C VAL A 217 -6.43 -14.73 2.21
N ALA A 218 -7.57 -14.14 1.86
CA ALA A 218 -8.85 -14.83 1.91
C ALA A 218 -8.89 -16.02 0.93
N SER A 219 -8.37 -15.83 -0.30
CA SER A 219 -8.23 -16.89 -1.29
C SER A 219 -7.28 -18.00 -0.83
N ASP A 220 -6.19 -17.65 -0.17
CA ASP A 220 -5.23 -18.62 0.40
C ASP A 220 -5.84 -19.44 1.54
N LEU A 221 -6.52 -18.79 2.49
CA LEU A 221 -7.28 -19.47 3.53
C LEU A 221 -8.33 -20.42 2.93
N TRP A 222 -9.10 -19.94 1.95
CA TRP A 222 -10.09 -20.76 1.28
C TRP A 222 -9.44 -22.00 0.63
N LEU A 223 -8.32 -21.82 -0.08
CA LEU A 223 -7.60 -22.91 -0.73
C LEU A 223 -7.12 -23.97 0.28
N TRP A 224 -6.54 -23.57 1.40
CA TRP A 224 -5.95 -24.49 2.37
C TRP A 224 -6.95 -25.25 3.23
N TYR A 225 -8.14 -24.67 3.43
CA TYR A 225 -9.20 -25.28 4.24
C TYR A 225 -10.20 -26.07 3.40
N THR A 226 -10.51 -25.64 2.17
CA THR A 226 -11.50 -26.30 1.32
C THR A 226 -10.88 -27.00 0.11
N GLY A 227 -9.98 -26.33 -0.63
CA GLY A 227 -9.46 -26.83 -1.90
C GLY A 227 -8.48 -28.00 -1.76
N ILE A 228 -7.54 -27.92 -0.82
CA ILE A 228 -6.41 -28.88 -0.73
C ILE A 228 -6.85 -30.30 -0.35
N GLN A 229 -8.01 -30.45 0.30
CA GLN A 229 -8.52 -31.76 0.73
C GLN A 229 -8.86 -32.68 -0.45
N THR A 230 -8.96 -32.13 -1.66
CA THR A 230 -9.24 -32.87 -2.89
C THR A 230 -7.98 -33.45 -3.55
N LEU A 231 -6.78 -33.17 -3.04
CA LEU A 231 -5.56 -33.77 -3.54
C LEU A 231 -5.44 -35.22 -3.01
N PRO A 232 -5.11 -36.21 -3.85
CA PRO A 232 -4.91 -37.57 -3.41
C PRO A 232 -3.78 -37.61 -2.38
N THR A 233 -4.10 -38.03 -1.17
CA THR A 233 -3.14 -38.19 -0.08
C THR A 233 -2.47 -39.55 -0.15
N GLU A 234 -1.24 -39.63 0.36
CA GLU A 234 -0.42 -40.85 0.45
C GLU A 234 -1.12 -42.02 1.17
N SER A 235 -2.18 -41.72 1.93
CA SER A 235 -3.06 -42.68 2.61
C SER A 235 -3.76 -43.68 1.68
N ASP A 236 -3.91 -43.36 0.38
CA ASP A 236 -4.64 -44.21 -0.56
C ASP A 236 -3.79 -45.36 -1.14
N GLY A 237 -2.62 -45.63 -0.54
CA GLY A 237 -1.72 -46.73 -0.96
C GLY A 237 -1.01 -46.48 -2.30
N ALA A 238 -1.22 -45.33 -2.93
CA ALA A 238 -0.54 -44.92 -4.14
C ALA A 238 0.85 -44.35 -3.82
N LYS A 239 1.91 -44.92 -4.41
CA LYS A 239 3.32 -44.45 -4.32
C LYS A 239 3.57 -43.06 -4.96
N CYS A 240 2.53 -42.30 -5.25
CA CYS A 240 2.61 -41.08 -6.02
C CYS A 240 2.72 -39.86 -5.11
N ILE A 241 3.92 -39.28 -5.05
CA ILE A 241 4.16 -38.04 -4.30
C ILE A 241 3.79 -36.87 -5.20
N SER A 242 2.72 -36.15 -4.84
CA SER A 242 2.38 -34.88 -5.46
C SER A 242 3.52 -33.88 -5.23
N SER A 243 4.11 -33.39 -6.31
CA SER A 243 5.18 -32.39 -6.25
C SER A 243 4.82 -31.17 -7.07
N VAL A 244 5.03 -30.00 -6.50
CA VAL A 244 4.84 -28.71 -7.13
C VAL A 244 6.18 -28.22 -7.67
N PHE A 245 6.18 -27.54 -8.81
CA PHE A 245 7.37 -26.93 -9.36
C PHE A 245 7.15 -25.43 -9.53
N MET A 246 7.83 -24.64 -8.70
CA MET A 246 7.88 -23.18 -8.87
C MET A 246 9.28 -22.78 -9.36
N PHE A 247 10.28 -22.85 -8.46
CA PHE A 247 11.71 -22.72 -8.81
C PHE A 247 12.47 -24.04 -8.62
N SER A 248 11.92 -24.92 -7.78
CA SER A 248 12.42 -26.27 -7.53
C SER A 248 11.24 -27.21 -7.34
N ARG A 249 11.50 -28.51 -7.49
CA ARG A 249 10.52 -29.56 -7.22
C ARG A 249 10.30 -29.68 -5.71
N GLN A 250 9.15 -29.27 -5.23
CA GLN A 250 8.75 -29.32 -3.83
C GLN A 250 7.72 -30.44 -3.60
N PRO A 251 8.05 -31.50 -2.87
CA PRO A 251 7.06 -32.53 -2.53
C PRO A 251 6.06 -31.97 -1.50
N LEU A 252 4.76 -32.13 -1.77
CA LEU A 252 3.69 -31.75 -0.85
C LEU A 252 3.55 -32.80 0.26
N ARG A 253 4.52 -32.84 1.16
CA ARG A 253 4.45 -33.67 2.38
C ARG A 253 3.57 -32.99 3.43
N HIS A 254 3.06 -33.77 4.39
CA HIS A 254 2.24 -33.25 5.50
C HIS A 254 2.87 -32.06 6.22
N ALA A 255 4.18 -32.05 6.46
CA ALA A 255 4.87 -30.94 7.10
C ALA A 255 4.75 -29.63 6.31
N MET A 256 4.84 -29.69 4.97
CA MET A 256 4.68 -28.52 4.11
C MET A 256 3.23 -28.01 4.14
N LEU A 257 2.25 -28.92 4.09
CA LEU A 257 0.84 -28.56 4.20
C LEU A 257 0.53 -27.83 5.51
N THR A 258 1.08 -28.31 6.63
CA THR A 258 0.94 -27.66 7.93
C THR A 258 1.61 -26.29 7.93
N LEU A 259 2.84 -26.18 7.41
CA LEU A 259 3.56 -24.92 7.30
C LEU A 259 2.77 -23.87 6.49
N TYR A 260 2.16 -24.26 5.39
CA TYR A 260 1.36 -23.33 4.60
C TYR A 260 0.06 -22.92 5.29
N ARG A 261 -0.64 -23.83 5.96
CA ARG A 261 -1.82 -23.48 6.78
C ARG A 261 -1.49 -22.49 7.88
N VAL A 262 -0.39 -22.75 8.61
CA VAL A 262 0.17 -21.83 9.61
C VAL A 262 0.41 -20.45 9.00
N THR A 263 1.10 -20.43 7.85
CA THR A 263 1.46 -19.18 7.17
C THR A 263 0.23 -18.42 6.69
N ALA A 264 -0.79 -19.12 6.19
CA ALA A 264 -2.07 -18.55 5.77
C ALA A 264 -2.81 -17.89 6.94
N ILE A 265 -2.90 -18.58 8.08
CA ILE A 265 -3.53 -18.04 9.31
C ILE A 265 -2.76 -16.82 9.83
N ALA A 266 -1.44 -16.90 9.88
CA ALA A 266 -0.59 -15.79 10.32
C ALA A 266 -0.73 -14.58 9.38
N GLY A 267 -0.71 -14.82 8.06
CA GLY A 267 -0.98 -13.80 7.05
C GLY A 267 -2.35 -13.16 7.22
N ALA A 268 -3.38 -13.97 7.51
CA ALA A 268 -4.72 -13.49 7.79
C ALA A 268 -4.82 -12.61 9.02
N ALA A 269 -4.18 -12.98 10.12
CA ALA A 269 -4.12 -12.14 11.31
C ALA A 269 -3.45 -10.79 11.00
N ILE A 270 -2.32 -10.79 10.31
CA ILE A 270 -1.58 -9.56 9.96
C ILE A 270 -2.41 -8.67 9.05
N VAL A 271 -2.96 -9.22 7.97
CA VAL A 271 -3.74 -8.45 7.00
C VAL A 271 -5.05 -7.95 7.61
N PHE A 272 -5.73 -8.76 8.42
CA PHE A 272 -6.92 -8.33 9.15
C PHE A 272 -6.63 -7.15 10.08
N LEU A 273 -5.55 -7.20 10.86
CA LEU A 273 -5.15 -6.09 11.73
C LEU A 273 -4.87 -4.82 10.93
N LEU A 274 -4.21 -4.95 9.77
CA LEU A 274 -3.95 -3.83 8.88
C LEU A 274 -5.24 -3.26 8.27
N LEU A 275 -6.17 -4.10 7.81
CA LEU A 275 -7.46 -3.66 7.29
C LEU A 275 -8.30 -2.98 8.36
N LEU A 276 -8.38 -3.57 9.55
CA LEU A 276 -9.08 -2.99 10.70
C LEU A 276 -8.51 -1.61 10.99
N TYR A 277 -7.19 -1.48 10.96
CA TYR A 277 -6.51 -0.22 11.17
C TYR A 277 -6.84 0.82 10.08
N VAL A 278 -6.78 0.45 8.79
CA VAL A 278 -7.15 1.33 7.67
C VAL A 278 -8.62 1.73 7.76
N PHE A 279 -9.50 0.78 8.08
CA PHE A 279 -10.93 1.01 8.28
C PHE A 279 -11.21 2.01 9.41
N LEU A 280 -10.54 1.88 10.55
CA LEU A 280 -10.66 2.82 11.67
C LEU A 280 -10.18 4.23 11.29
N ILE A 281 -9.11 4.35 10.50
CA ILE A 281 -8.67 5.64 9.94
C ILE A 281 -9.75 6.21 9.02
N SER A 282 -10.29 5.41 8.11
CA SER A 282 -11.33 5.83 7.18
C SER A 282 -12.59 6.32 7.91
N ILE A 283 -13.05 5.61 8.95
CA ILE A 283 -14.15 6.06 9.81
C ILE A 283 -13.84 7.41 10.44
N ARG A 284 -12.62 7.59 10.98
CA ARG A 284 -12.22 8.86 11.60
C ARG A 284 -12.21 10.00 10.59
N LEU A 285 -11.70 9.79 9.38
CA LEU A 285 -11.71 10.82 8.33
C LEU A 285 -13.15 11.14 7.89
N PHE A 286 -14.01 10.13 7.78
CA PHE A 286 -15.40 10.30 7.41
C PHE A 286 -16.21 11.09 8.46
N LEU A 287 -16.05 10.75 9.75
CA LEU A 287 -16.67 11.49 10.84
C LEU A 287 -16.17 12.93 10.91
N PHE A 288 -14.88 13.16 10.65
CA PHE A 288 -14.31 14.51 10.59
C PHE A 288 -14.94 15.31 9.45
N PHE A 289 -15.11 14.69 8.28
CA PHE A 289 -15.81 15.31 7.15
C PHE A 289 -17.26 15.67 7.49
N ILE A 290 -18.02 14.74 8.09
CA ILE A 290 -19.39 15.03 8.54
C ILE A 290 -19.41 16.22 9.48
N LEU A 291 -18.48 16.32 10.43
CA LEU A 291 -18.39 17.46 11.35
C LEU A 291 -18.08 18.76 10.61
N CYS A 292 -17.19 18.75 9.61
CA CYS A 292 -16.93 19.93 8.78
C CYS A 292 -18.17 20.36 7.99
N VAL A 293 -18.88 19.41 7.37
CA VAL A 293 -20.13 19.69 6.62
C VAL A 293 -21.21 20.22 7.56
N TYR A 294 -21.43 19.56 8.69
CA TYR A 294 -22.40 19.98 9.69
C TYR A 294 -22.10 21.38 10.20
N ARG A 295 -20.83 21.67 10.52
CA ARG A 295 -20.39 23.01 10.88
C ARG A 295 -20.74 24.02 9.79
N GLN A 296 -20.38 23.75 8.53
CA GLN A 296 -20.68 24.64 7.42
C GLN A 296 -22.19 24.94 7.31
N ILE A 297 -23.03 23.91 7.36
CA ILE A 297 -24.50 24.05 7.31
C ILE A 297 -25.00 24.93 8.44
N VAL A 298 -24.49 24.74 9.66
CA VAL A 298 -24.87 25.55 10.83
C VAL A 298 -24.47 27.01 10.63
N PHE A 299 -23.25 27.28 10.16
CA PHE A 299 -22.76 28.64 9.88
C PHE A 299 -23.58 29.33 8.79
N ASP A 300 -23.85 28.65 7.68
CA ASP A 300 -24.63 29.18 6.57
C ASP A 300 -26.09 29.44 6.99
N SER A 301 -26.67 28.55 7.80
CA SER A 301 -28.01 28.74 8.37
C SER A 301 -28.06 29.96 9.29
N PHE A 302 -27.04 30.19 10.11
CA PHE A 302 -26.97 31.37 10.97
C PHE A 302 -26.78 32.67 10.19
N GLN A 303 -25.97 32.67 9.12
CA GLN A 303 -25.84 33.83 8.23
C GLN A 303 -27.16 34.19 7.56
N PHE A 304 -27.89 33.19 7.08
CA PHE A 304 -29.18 33.38 6.43
C PHE A 304 -30.23 33.97 7.39
N LEU A 305 -30.26 33.52 8.64
CA LEU A 305 -31.26 33.98 9.62
C LEU A 305 -31.07 35.43 10.09
N ARG A 306 -29.84 35.95 10.13
CA ARG A 306 -29.59 37.38 10.43
C ARG A 306 -28.23 37.84 9.89
N PRO A 307 -28.22 38.74 8.89
CA PRO A 307 -27.02 39.48 8.54
C PRO A 307 -26.44 40.20 9.78
N GLY A 308 -25.14 40.01 10.04
CA GLY A 308 -24.44 40.56 11.21
C GLY A 308 -24.69 39.83 12.54
N PHE A 309 -25.36 38.67 12.56
CA PHE A 309 -25.44 37.84 13.77
C PHE A 309 -24.08 37.28 14.17
N LEU A 310 -23.29 36.82 13.19
CA LEU A 310 -21.95 36.30 13.40
C LEU A 310 -21.03 37.35 14.01
N ASP A 311 -21.02 38.58 13.50
CA ASP A 311 -20.23 39.67 14.07
C ASP A 311 -20.62 39.98 15.52
N ARG A 312 -21.92 39.95 15.84
CA ARG A 312 -22.42 40.15 17.21
C ARG A 312 -22.14 38.97 18.14
N LEU A 313 -22.17 37.74 17.64
CA LEU A 313 -21.76 36.54 18.38
C LEU A 313 -20.27 36.58 18.71
N GLN A 314 -19.47 36.97 17.72
CA GLN A 314 -18.03 37.13 17.85
C GLN A 314 -17.65 38.29 18.78
N GLN A 315 -18.47 39.35 18.81
CA GLN A 315 -18.34 40.44 19.78
C GLN A 315 -18.79 40.03 21.21
N ARG A 316 -19.75 39.12 21.35
CA ARG A 316 -20.16 38.52 22.64
C ARG A 316 -19.32 37.31 23.07
N HIS A 317 -18.20 37.07 22.39
CA HIS A 317 -17.36 35.90 22.59
C HIS A 317 -16.89 35.70 24.04
N GLU A 318 -16.52 36.77 24.73
CA GLU A 318 -16.04 36.65 26.13
C GLU A 318 -17.13 36.17 27.10
N SER A 319 -18.39 36.52 26.86
CA SER A 319 -19.51 36.10 27.74
C SER A 319 -19.97 34.66 27.44
N ILE A 320 -19.87 34.20 26.20
CA ILE A 320 -20.22 32.82 25.82
C ILE A 320 -19.10 31.84 26.20
N ARG A 321 -17.84 32.28 26.20
CA ARG A 321 -16.69 31.46 26.64
C ARG A 321 -16.88 30.97 28.08
N ALA A 322 -17.33 31.84 29.00
CA ALA A 322 -17.61 31.46 30.38
C ALA A 322 -18.71 30.40 30.52
N VAL A 323 -19.75 30.46 29.67
CA VAL A 323 -20.85 29.47 29.63
C VAL A 323 -20.38 28.14 29.05
N LEU A 324 -19.53 28.17 28.03
CA LEU A 324 -18.98 26.95 27.42
C LEU A 324 -17.92 26.29 28.32
N GLU A 325 -17.16 27.06 29.10
CA GLU A 325 -16.28 26.50 30.14
C GLU A 325 -17.09 25.80 31.24
N THR A 326 -18.23 26.36 31.64
CA THR A 326 -19.15 25.68 32.58
C THR A 326 -19.77 24.42 31.99
N LEU A 327 -20.12 24.40 30.69
CA LEU A 327 -20.50 23.17 29.98
C LEU A 327 -19.33 22.18 29.88
N GLY A 328 -18.09 22.65 29.78
CA GLY A 328 -16.88 21.82 29.87
C GLY A 328 -16.71 21.14 31.24
N HIS A 329 -17.10 21.82 32.32
CA HIS A 329 -17.17 21.23 33.65
C HIS A 329 -18.33 20.22 33.76
N LEU A 330 -19.51 20.53 33.21
CA LEU A 330 -20.63 19.59 33.15
C LEU A 330 -20.28 18.32 32.35
N ARG A 331 -19.50 18.47 31.27
CA ARG A 331 -18.95 17.35 30.50
C ARG A 331 -18.03 16.46 31.35
N LYS A 332 -17.17 17.04 32.20
CA LYS A 332 -16.34 16.26 33.15
C LYS A 332 -17.21 15.49 34.13
N VAL A 333 -18.30 16.10 34.62
CA VAL A 333 -19.25 15.47 35.54
C VAL A 333 -20.01 14.30 34.88
N ILE A 334 -20.49 14.49 33.65
CA ILE A 334 -21.14 13.44 32.82
C ILE A 334 -20.14 12.31 32.46
N HIS A 335 -18.84 12.60 32.43
CA HIS A 335 -17.80 11.59 32.23
C HIS A 335 -17.61 10.69 33.46
N THR A 336 -17.83 11.24 34.66
CA THR A 336 -17.72 10.51 35.93
C THR A 336 -18.98 9.74 36.31
N THR A 337 -20.17 10.12 35.82
CA THR A 337 -21.42 9.40 36.10
C THR A 337 -21.69 8.36 35.01
N ALA A 338 -21.61 7.09 35.43
CA ALA A 338 -21.63 5.90 34.59
C ALA A 338 -22.82 5.82 33.62
N PHE A 339 -22.53 5.82 32.32
CA PHE A 339 -23.41 5.26 31.30
C PHE A 339 -23.08 3.78 31.09
N SER A 340 -24.07 2.98 30.70
CA SER A 340 -24.03 1.51 30.63
C SER A 340 -22.74 0.91 30.06
N SER A 341 -22.32 -0.23 30.61
CA SER A 341 -21.08 -0.95 30.29
C SER A 341 -20.85 -1.24 28.80
N SER A 342 -21.93 -1.36 28.02
CA SER A 342 -21.92 -1.54 26.57
C SER A 342 -21.53 -0.27 25.81
N LEU A 343 -21.99 0.91 26.24
CA LEU A 343 -21.62 2.19 25.61
C LEU A 343 -20.22 2.66 26.01
N VAL A 344 -19.73 2.27 27.19
CA VAL A 344 -18.34 2.53 27.60
C VAL A 344 -17.34 1.84 26.66
N SER A 345 -17.66 0.63 26.19
CA SER A 345 -16.83 -0.09 25.23
C SER A 345 -16.83 0.58 23.86
N VAL A 346 -18.00 1.00 23.35
CA VAL A 346 -18.10 1.73 22.07
C VAL A 346 -17.44 3.11 22.16
N ARG A 347 -17.62 3.84 23.28
CA ARG A 347 -17.00 5.15 23.52
C ARG A 347 -15.48 5.05 23.62
N LYS A 348 -14.95 4.05 24.34
CA LYS A 348 -13.50 3.77 24.41
C LYS A 348 -12.95 3.30 23.07
N PHE A 349 -13.71 2.50 22.33
CA PHE A 349 -13.33 1.97 21.02
C PHE A 349 -13.25 3.07 19.96
N LEU A 350 -14.27 3.93 19.87
CA LEU A 350 -14.32 5.08 18.94
C LEU A 350 -13.46 6.27 19.40
N ARG A 351 -13.03 6.27 20.66
CA ARG A 351 -12.29 7.37 21.31
C ARG A 351 -12.95 8.73 21.10
N LEU A 352 -14.22 8.87 21.48
CA LEU A 352 -14.93 10.16 21.50
C LEU A 352 -14.19 11.27 22.27
N ASP A 353 -13.23 10.92 23.13
CA ASP A 353 -12.37 11.87 23.83
C ASP A 353 -11.22 12.42 22.98
N ASP A 354 -10.74 11.70 21.96
CA ASP A 354 -9.81 12.26 20.96
C ASP A 354 -10.53 13.26 20.03
N TRP A 355 -11.87 13.26 20.04
CA TRP A 355 -12.69 14.28 19.39
C TRP A 355 -12.91 15.52 20.26
N VAL A 356 -12.42 15.53 21.51
CA VAL A 356 -12.47 16.71 22.40
C VAL A 356 -11.97 17.98 21.70
N PRO A 357 -10.88 17.97 20.89
CA PRO A 357 -10.42 19.17 20.20
C PRO A 357 -11.38 19.66 19.10
N PHE A 358 -12.09 18.75 18.41
CA PHE A 358 -13.08 19.10 17.37
C PHE A 358 -14.43 19.49 17.96
N LEU A 359 -14.71 19.00 19.17
CA LEU A 359 -15.80 19.45 20.04
C LEU A 359 -15.36 20.62 20.93
N ASN A 360 -14.10 21.06 20.82
CA ASN A 360 -13.62 22.19 21.59
C ASN A 360 -14.21 23.45 20.97
N VAL A 361 -14.61 24.34 21.87
CA VAL A 361 -15.07 25.69 21.62
C VAL A 361 -14.16 26.33 20.57
N ASP A 362 -12.84 26.25 20.75
CA ASP A 362 -11.85 26.84 19.85
C ASP A 362 -11.92 26.34 18.39
N PHE A 363 -12.31 25.07 18.15
CA PHE A 363 -12.50 24.57 16.78
C PHE A 363 -13.65 25.29 16.07
N TRP A 364 -14.76 25.53 16.79
CA TRP A 364 -15.93 26.24 16.26
C TRP A 364 -15.68 27.73 16.06
N TRP A 365 -14.73 28.33 16.79
CA TRP A 365 -14.41 29.75 16.72
C TRP A 365 -13.22 30.13 15.85
N VAL A 366 -12.62 29.19 15.11
CA VAL A 366 -11.66 29.54 14.05
C VAL A 366 -12.32 30.54 13.10
N PRO A 367 -11.73 31.73 12.86
CA PRO A 367 -12.30 32.75 11.99
C PRO A 367 -12.66 32.18 10.61
N TYR A 368 -13.82 32.58 10.07
CA TYR A 368 -14.37 31.98 8.85
C TYR A 368 -13.42 32.06 7.65
N ASP A 369 -12.62 33.13 7.58
CA ASP A 369 -11.59 33.38 6.58
C ASP A 369 -10.38 32.43 6.67
N GLN A 370 -10.15 31.80 7.82
CA GLN A 370 -9.07 30.82 8.04
C GLN A 370 -9.52 29.37 7.86
N ILE A 371 -10.81 29.12 7.65
CA ILE A 371 -11.34 27.77 7.46
C ILE A 371 -11.29 27.43 5.96
N PRO A 372 -10.77 26.25 5.58
CA PRO A 372 -10.89 25.80 4.20
C PRO A 372 -12.36 25.65 3.83
N ARG A 373 -12.79 26.33 2.77
CA ARG A 373 -14.20 26.31 2.34
C ARG A 373 -14.59 24.88 1.97
N LEU A 374 -15.88 24.55 2.06
CA LEU A 374 -16.38 23.22 1.68
C LEU A 374 -15.92 22.77 0.27
N PRO A 375 -15.89 23.63 -0.77
CA PRO A 375 -15.30 23.28 -2.06
C PRO A 375 -13.81 22.92 -1.99
N ASP A 376 -13.05 23.57 -1.12
CA ASP A 376 -11.61 23.29 -0.93
C ASP A 376 -11.42 21.97 -0.17
N LEU A 377 -12.25 21.68 0.84
CA LEU A 377 -12.28 20.38 1.51
C LEU A 377 -12.68 19.25 0.57
N LEU A 378 -13.68 19.47 -0.30
CA LEU A 378 -14.09 18.53 -1.33
C LEU A 378 -13.00 18.34 -2.38
N ARG A 379 -12.25 19.39 -2.74
CA ARG A 379 -11.06 19.28 -3.59
C ARG A 379 -9.95 18.48 -2.90
N VAL A 380 -9.68 18.70 -1.62
CA VAL A 380 -8.70 17.93 -0.85
C VAL A 380 -9.12 16.47 -0.73
N MET A 381 -10.39 16.18 -0.48
CA MET A 381 -10.95 14.81 -0.47
C MET A 381 -10.90 14.15 -1.84
N ALA A 382 -11.22 14.89 -2.90
CA ALA A 382 -11.06 14.43 -4.27
C ALA A 382 -9.58 14.12 -4.55
N LEU A 383 -8.65 15.01 -4.17
CA LEU A 383 -7.21 14.79 -4.32
C LEU A 383 -6.69 13.61 -3.49
N LEU A 384 -7.19 13.41 -2.27
CA LEU A 384 -6.81 12.28 -1.43
C LEU A 384 -7.35 10.94 -1.96
N SER A 385 -8.55 10.96 -2.57
CA SER A 385 -9.19 9.78 -3.15
C SER A 385 -8.67 9.44 -4.56
N THR A 386 -8.35 10.45 -5.37
CA THR A 386 -7.73 10.30 -6.70
C THR A 386 -6.21 10.19 -6.65
N GLY A 387 -5.59 10.37 -5.48
CA GLY A 387 -4.15 10.21 -5.29
C GLY A 387 -3.29 11.34 -5.86
N GLY A 388 -3.74 12.59 -5.75
CA GLY A 388 -3.01 13.77 -6.24
C GLY A 388 -3.04 13.93 -7.75
N ALA A 389 -3.83 13.11 -8.44
CA ALA A 389 -4.16 13.30 -9.83
C ALA A 389 -5.06 14.53 -9.98
N SER A 390 -4.46 15.68 -10.28
CA SER A 390 -5.20 16.79 -10.88
C SER A 390 -5.87 16.28 -12.17
N SER A 391 -6.87 17.00 -12.67
CA SER A 391 -7.50 16.77 -13.99
C SER A 391 -6.51 16.57 -15.14
N GLY A 392 -5.23 16.92 -14.96
CA GLY A 392 -4.14 16.58 -15.85
C GLY A 392 -3.78 15.09 -15.92
N LEU A 393 -4.22 14.19 -15.01
CA LEU A 393 -3.92 12.75 -15.11
C LEU A 393 -4.79 12.04 -16.14
N LEU A 394 -6.04 12.46 -16.36
CA LEU A 394 -6.87 11.89 -17.43
C LEU A 394 -6.35 12.33 -18.82
N ASN A 395 -5.88 13.58 -18.93
CA ASN A 395 -5.14 14.07 -20.10
C ASN A 395 -3.73 13.47 -20.20
N LYS A 396 -3.00 13.23 -19.11
CA LYS A 396 -1.72 12.49 -19.09
C LYS A 396 -1.88 10.99 -19.26
N ILE A 397 -3.04 10.38 -19.03
CA ILE A 397 -3.29 8.97 -19.36
C ILE A 397 -3.61 8.86 -20.86
N THR A 398 -4.25 9.89 -21.44
CA THR A 398 -4.40 9.99 -22.91
C THR A 398 -3.09 10.42 -23.61
N GLU A 399 -2.25 11.27 -23.02
CA GLU A 399 -0.95 11.69 -23.56
C GLU A 399 0.21 10.73 -23.23
N SER A 400 0.29 10.16 -22.01
CA SER A 400 1.30 9.12 -21.68
C SER A 400 1.02 7.78 -22.36
N SER A 401 -0.11 7.63 -23.05
CA SER A 401 -0.30 6.57 -24.04
C SER A 401 0.78 6.59 -25.14
N HIS A 402 1.42 7.74 -25.41
CA HIS A 402 2.58 7.84 -26.30
C HIS A 402 3.85 7.19 -25.74
N GLY A 403 4.02 7.11 -24.41
CA GLY A 403 5.14 6.41 -23.75
C GLY A 403 5.03 4.88 -23.76
N TYR A 404 3.93 4.32 -24.28
CA TYR A 404 3.73 2.86 -24.45
C TYR A 404 4.01 2.38 -25.89
N ARG A 405 4.38 3.25 -26.83
CA ARG A 405 4.64 2.83 -28.23
C ARG A 405 5.77 1.79 -28.35
N LEU A 406 6.83 1.87 -27.53
CA LEU A 406 7.94 0.90 -27.53
C LEU A 406 7.48 -0.55 -27.22
N PRO A 407 6.66 -0.81 -26.18
CA PRO A 407 6.04 -2.13 -25.98
C PRO A 407 5.20 -2.62 -27.17
N TYR A 408 4.41 -1.74 -27.80
CA TYR A 408 3.57 -2.09 -28.96
C TYR A 408 4.39 -2.41 -30.23
N GLN A 409 5.58 -1.82 -30.38
CA GLN A 409 6.46 -2.10 -31.51
C GLN A 409 7.32 -3.35 -31.30
N LEU A 410 7.81 -3.60 -30.08
CA LEU A 410 8.34 -4.92 -29.72
C LEU A 410 7.30 -6.02 -29.95
N LEU A 411 6.01 -5.70 -29.75
CA LEU A 411 4.89 -6.54 -30.15
C LEU A 411 4.85 -6.77 -31.65
N SER A 412 4.95 -5.71 -32.47
CA SER A 412 4.93 -5.80 -33.93
C SER A 412 6.10 -6.62 -34.47
N ILE A 413 7.30 -6.43 -33.91
CA ILE A 413 8.49 -7.23 -34.22
C ILE A 413 8.27 -8.69 -33.81
N ALA A 414 7.81 -8.96 -32.58
CA ALA A 414 7.53 -10.32 -32.11
C ALA A 414 6.40 -11.01 -32.90
N TRP A 415 5.39 -10.24 -33.32
CA TRP A 415 4.26 -10.68 -34.14
C TRP A 415 4.73 -11.05 -35.55
N HIS A 416 5.61 -10.26 -36.15
CA HIS A 416 6.19 -10.56 -37.46
C HIS A 416 7.03 -11.83 -37.49
N PHE A 417 7.57 -12.28 -36.35
CA PHE A 417 8.34 -13.51 -36.32
C PHE A 417 7.50 -14.79 -36.30
N GLY A 418 6.16 -14.74 -36.14
CA GLY A 418 5.23 -15.89 -36.24
C GLY A 418 5.48 -17.07 -35.28
N TRP A 419 6.61 -17.05 -34.57
CA TRP A 419 7.09 -18.09 -33.67
C TRP A 419 6.32 -18.11 -32.35
N TRP A 420 5.81 -16.94 -31.95
CA TRP A 420 5.10 -16.73 -30.69
C TRP A 420 3.70 -17.35 -30.69
N GLU A 421 2.96 -17.26 -31.79
CA GLU A 421 1.60 -17.77 -31.90
C GLU A 421 1.53 -19.29 -31.76
N ARG A 422 2.61 -20.01 -32.10
CA ARG A 422 2.70 -21.47 -31.93
C ARG A 422 3.05 -21.92 -30.52
N GLN A 423 3.67 -21.06 -29.72
CA GLN A 423 4.21 -21.43 -28.39
C GLN A 423 3.37 -20.87 -27.24
N PHE A 424 2.65 -19.77 -27.45
CA PHE A 424 1.88 -19.10 -26.40
C PHE A 424 0.41 -18.97 -26.78
N GLY A 425 -0.47 -19.49 -25.92
CA GLY A 425 -1.89 -19.13 -25.99
C GLY A 425 -2.08 -17.63 -25.72
N ALA A 426 -3.18 -17.06 -26.21
CA ALA A 426 -3.49 -15.64 -26.05
C ALA A 426 -3.44 -15.19 -24.58
N GLY A 427 -3.84 -16.05 -23.64
CA GLY A 427 -3.77 -15.79 -22.20
C GLY A 427 -2.35 -15.68 -21.64
N GLN A 428 -1.36 -16.31 -22.26
CA GLN A 428 0.05 -16.26 -21.82
C GLN A 428 0.82 -15.08 -22.41
N LEU A 429 0.38 -14.59 -23.57
CA LEU A 429 1.08 -13.54 -24.31
C LEU A 429 1.05 -12.21 -23.54
N ILE A 430 -0.11 -11.84 -23.00
CA ILE A 430 -0.29 -10.55 -22.30
C ILE A 430 0.67 -10.40 -21.10
N PRO A 431 0.73 -11.34 -20.12
CA PRO A 431 1.67 -11.24 -19.01
C PRO A 431 3.13 -11.21 -19.44
N PHE A 432 3.47 -11.97 -20.48
CA PHE A 432 4.83 -12.01 -21.02
C PHE A 432 5.25 -10.63 -21.54
N ILE A 433 4.42 -10.01 -22.39
CA ILE A 433 4.68 -8.68 -22.96
C ILE A 433 4.85 -7.65 -21.85
N ILE A 434 3.96 -7.65 -20.86
CA ILE A 434 4.01 -6.73 -19.72
C ILE A 434 5.37 -6.88 -19.00
N GLY A 435 5.80 -8.11 -18.74
CA GLY A 435 7.09 -8.39 -18.10
C GLY A 435 8.29 -7.91 -18.91
N VAL A 436 8.30 -8.15 -20.23
CA VAL A 436 9.37 -7.68 -21.14
C VAL A 436 9.41 -6.15 -21.17
N ALA A 437 8.27 -5.50 -21.36
CA ALA A 437 8.17 -4.04 -21.41
C ALA A 437 8.65 -3.39 -20.10
N SER A 438 8.25 -3.97 -18.97
CA SER A 438 8.69 -3.53 -17.64
C SER A 438 10.19 -3.71 -17.45
N SER A 439 10.75 -4.83 -17.92
CA SER A 439 12.21 -5.08 -17.87
C SER A 439 12.99 -4.12 -18.74
N ALA A 440 12.53 -3.86 -19.96
CA ALA A 440 13.16 -2.90 -20.86
C ALA A 440 13.21 -1.49 -20.24
N ARG A 441 12.08 -1.04 -19.67
CA ARG A 441 12.02 0.25 -18.94
C ARG A 441 12.93 0.30 -17.73
N ALA A 442 12.99 -0.79 -16.94
CA ALA A 442 13.92 -0.86 -15.82
C ALA A 442 15.37 -0.73 -16.30
N VAL A 443 15.79 -1.54 -17.28
CA VAL A 443 17.15 -1.48 -17.86
C VAL A 443 17.47 -0.07 -18.39
N GLN A 444 16.55 0.56 -19.12
CA GLN A 444 16.70 1.94 -19.58
C GLN A 444 16.99 2.91 -18.43
N ARG A 445 16.23 2.83 -17.33
CA ARG A 445 16.46 3.66 -16.14
C ARG A 445 17.81 3.39 -15.48
N ILE A 446 18.23 2.12 -15.41
CA ILE A 446 19.57 1.76 -14.91
C ILE A 446 20.65 2.41 -15.75
N CYS A 447 20.56 2.29 -17.07
CA CYS A 447 21.51 2.91 -18.00
C CYS A 447 21.56 4.43 -17.78
N LEU A 448 20.41 5.09 -17.61
CA LEU A 448 20.37 6.53 -17.34
C LEU A 448 21.04 6.92 -16.03
N VAL A 449 20.79 6.17 -14.95
CA VAL A 449 21.43 6.44 -13.66
C VAL A 449 22.95 6.22 -13.74
N LEU A 450 23.40 5.18 -14.45
CA LEU A 450 24.82 4.92 -14.67
C LEU A 450 25.48 6.01 -15.52
N ILE A 451 24.81 6.49 -16.57
CA ILE A 451 25.28 7.60 -17.41
C ILE A 451 25.38 8.88 -16.60
N LYS A 452 24.34 9.26 -15.83
CA LYS A 452 24.34 10.46 -14.97
C LYS A 452 25.43 10.40 -13.90
N LYS A 453 25.71 9.20 -13.37
CA LYS A 453 26.80 9.01 -12.42
C LYS A 453 28.18 9.18 -13.06
N LYS A 454 28.34 8.77 -14.32
CA LYS A 454 29.60 8.89 -15.06
C LYS A 454 29.84 10.30 -15.60
N TYR A 455 28.78 11.00 -15.99
CA TYR A 455 28.84 12.35 -16.56
C TYR A 455 27.94 13.30 -15.74
N PRO A 456 28.49 13.95 -14.69
CA PRO A 456 27.71 14.84 -13.81
C PRO A 456 27.03 15.99 -14.55
N ASP A 457 27.64 16.48 -15.63
CA ASP A 457 27.09 17.53 -16.49
C ASP A 457 25.79 17.12 -17.19
N TRP A 458 25.47 15.82 -17.18
CA TRP A 458 24.24 15.25 -17.75
C TRP A 458 23.13 15.09 -16.71
N ALA A 459 23.27 15.68 -15.52
CA ALA A 459 22.23 15.62 -14.49
C ALA A 459 20.85 16.10 -14.99
N SER A 460 20.82 17.16 -15.82
CA SER A 460 19.60 17.74 -16.42
C SER A 460 19.15 17.09 -17.73
N VAL A 461 19.86 16.05 -18.17
CA VAL A 461 19.55 15.36 -19.42
C VAL A 461 18.46 14.32 -19.17
N GLU A 462 17.43 14.36 -20.01
CA GLU A 462 16.35 13.38 -20.09
C GLU A 462 16.49 12.60 -21.40
N LEU A 463 16.47 11.26 -21.32
CA LEU A 463 16.45 10.42 -22.51
C LEU A 463 14.99 10.23 -22.92
N VAL A 464 14.59 10.97 -23.94
CA VAL A 464 13.26 10.85 -24.54
C VAL A 464 13.35 9.81 -25.64
N VAL A 465 12.64 8.70 -25.44
CA VAL A 465 12.46 7.72 -26.51
C VAL A 465 11.33 8.23 -27.38
N ARG A 466 11.68 8.81 -28.53
CA ARG A 466 10.69 9.14 -29.55
C ARG A 466 10.48 7.92 -30.41
N VAL A 467 9.22 7.68 -30.70
CA VAL A 467 8.85 6.60 -31.57
C VAL A 467 8.33 7.24 -32.84
N GLY A 468 9.06 7.01 -33.94
CA GLY A 468 8.74 7.51 -35.26
C GLY A 468 7.38 7.03 -35.75
N GLU A 469 6.95 7.52 -36.92
CA GLU A 469 5.72 7.04 -37.56
C GLU A 469 5.85 5.56 -37.95
N ASP A 470 7.06 5.11 -38.28
CA ASP A 470 7.33 3.72 -38.57
C ASP A 470 7.48 2.86 -37.30
N PRO A 471 6.87 1.66 -37.27
CA PRO A 471 6.93 0.74 -36.13
C PRO A 471 8.34 0.25 -35.76
N ILE A 472 9.33 0.55 -36.59
CA ILE A 472 10.72 0.09 -36.47
C ILE A 472 11.65 1.24 -36.10
N ASP A 473 11.20 2.49 -36.23
CA ASP A 473 12.03 3.68 -36.02
C ASP A 473 11.92 4.17 -34.58
N ILE A 474 12.90 3.77 -33.77
CA ILE A 474 13.01 4.16 -32.35
C ILE A 474 14.18 5.11 -32.24
N ASP A 475 13.87 6.41 -32.15
CA ASP A 475 14.86 7.46 -31.97
C ASP A 475 15.09 7.71 -30.48
N PHE A 476 16.33 7.56 -30.07
CA PHE A 476 16.79 7.91 -28.73
C PHE A 476 17.28 9.36 -28.75
N GLU A 477 16.39 10.29 -28.38
CA GLU A 477 16.76 11.70 -28.29
C GLU A 477 17.23 12.04 -26.88
N ILE A 478 18.45 12.59 -26.81
CA ILE A 478 19.03 13.09 -25.56
C ILE A 478 18.66 14.57 -25.45
N VAL A 479 17.61 14.87 -24.70
CA VAL A 479 17.12 16.25 -24.52
C VAL A 479 17.72 16.83 -23.24
N LYS A 480 18.50 17.89 -23.38
CA LYS A 480 19.00 18.65 -22.23
C LYS A 480 17.92 19.65 -21.82
N ARG A 481 17.30 19.48 -20.65
CA ARG A 481 16.42 20.53 -20.12
C ARG A 481 17.26 21.66 -19.56
N GLU A 482 16.93 22.88 -19.97
CA GLU A 482 17.41 24.06 -19.29
C GLU A 482 16.66 24.22 -17.96
N PRO A 483 17.36 24.53 -16.85
CA PRO A 483 16.71 24.78 -15.57
C PRO A 483 15.89 26.08 -15.64
N GLY A 484 14.64 25.98 -16.08
CA GLY A 484 13.70 27.11 -16.18
C GLY A 484 12.46 26.87 -17.04
N GLU A 485 12.49 25.93 -17.99
CA GLU A 485 11.34 25.73 -18.91
C GLU A 485 10.11 25.06 -18.29
N GLU A 486 10.26 24.31 -17.18
CA GLU A 486 9.14 23.58 -16.55
C GLU A 486 8.06 24.49 -15.95
N GLU A 487 8.40 25.74 -15.61
CA GLU A 487 7.40 26.72 -15.15
C GLU A 487 6.64 27.37 -16.31
N ALA A 488 7.22 27.45 -17.50
CA ALA A 488 6.59 28.07 -18.67
C ALA A 488 5.52 27.18 -19.31
N SER A 489 5.75 25.86 -19.38
CA SER A 489 4.85 24.92 -20.08
C SER A 489 3.56 24.60 -19.31
N ASN A 490 3.47 24.95 -18.03
CA ASN A 490 2.23 24.82 -17.25
C ASN A 490 1.35 26.09 -17.29
N SER A 491 1.81 27.16 -17.95
CA SER A 491 0.97 28.33 -18.22
C SER A 491 0.11 28.05 -19.46
N THR A 492 -1.16 27.72 -19.25
CA THR A 492 -2.17 27.54 -20.32
C THR A 492 -2.62 28.88 -20.91
N GLY A 493 -1.68 29.78 -21.19
CA GLY A 493 -1.94 31.00 -21.95
C GLY A 493 -1.94 30.70 -23.45
N PRO A 494 -2.86 31.27 -24.25
CA PRO A 494 -2.76 31.16 -25.71
C PRO A 494 -1.42 31.77 -26.17
N PRO A 495 -0.75 31.18 -27.18
CA PRO A 495 0.55 31.64 -27.61
C PRO A 495 0.45 33.07 -28.15
N THR A 496 1.00 34.02 -27.39
CA THR A 496 1.19 35.38 -27.88
C THR A 496 2.29 35.33 -28.93
N SER A 497 1.92 35.47 -30.21
CA SER A 497 2.88 35.61 -31.29
C SER A 497 3.70 36.89 -31.08
N MET A 498 5.00 36.77 -30.81
CA MET A 498 5.94 37.88 -30.98
C MET A 498 7.16 37.44 -31.78
N MET A 499 7.23 38.04 -32.97
CA MET A 499 8.37 38.43 -33.80
C MET A 499 9.58 37.51 -34.01
N GLN A 500 9.80 37.25 -35.30
CA GLN A 500 11.03 36.82 -35.97
C GLN A 500 12.26 37.66 -35.57
N GLY A 501 13.41 36.99 -35.41
CA GLY A 501 14.72 37.65 -35.51
C GLY A 501 15.92 36.78 -35.12
N VAL A 502 16.77 36.51 -36.12
CA VAL A 502 18.17 36.02 -36.09
C VAL A 502 18.41 34.50 -36.15
N PRO A 503 19.08 33.98 -37.20
CA PRO A 503 19.43 32.57 -37.32
C PRO A 503 20.70 32.27 -36.52
N MET A 504 20.64 31.28 -35.63
CA MET A 504 21.82 30.67 -35.02
C MET A 504 22.15 29.37 -35.75
N GLN A 505 23.43 29.23 -36.11
CA GLN A 505 23.98 28.19 -36.97
C GLN A 505 23.74 26.77 -36.48
N ASP A 506 23.56 25.88 -37.47
CA ASP A 506 23.49 24.44 -37.37
C ASP A 506 24.54 23.82 -36.44
N PHE A 507 24.08 23.15 -35.40
CA PHE A 507 24.81 22.02 -34.83
C PHE A 507 24.22 20.72 -35.37
N SER A 508 25.03 20.07 -36.19
CA SER A 508 24.78 18.79 -36.84
C SER A 508 24.18 17.75 -35.90
N THR A 509 22.99 17.25 -36.27
CA THR A 509 22.43 15.99 -35.82
C THR A 509 23.32 14.85 -36.31
N GLY A 510 24.24 14.39 -35.46
CA GLY A 510 25.03 13.20 -35.72
C GLY A 510 24.15 11.95 -35.59
N ARG A 511 23.67 11.42 -36.72
CA ARG A 511 23.22 10.02 -36.81
C ARG A 511 24.41 9.11 -36.54
N TRP A 512 24.37 8.39 -35.44
CA TRP A 512 25.24 7.23 -35.23
C TRP A 512 24.45 6.00 -35.69
N GLY A 513 24.95 5.36 -36.75
CA GLY A 513 24.43 4.09 -37.28
C GLY A 513 24.94 2.88 -36.53
#